data_AF-A0AAU2ZBM5-F1
#
_entry.id   AF-A0AAU2ZBM5-F1
#
_cell.length_a   1.000
_cell.length_b   1.000
_cell.length_c   1.000
_cell.angle_alpha   90.00
_cell.angle_beta   90.00
_cell.angle_gamma   90.00
#
_symmetry.space_group_name_H-M   'P 1'
#
loop_
_entity.id
_entity.type
_entity.pdbx_description
1 polymer ?
#
loop_
_entity_poly.entity_id
_entity_poly.type
_entity_poly.pdbx_seq_one_letter_code
_entity_poly.pdbx_strand_id
1 'polypeptide(L)' 'MIQQIKQVSHSTVGSDPAGLGLALEVARQLHAPVNRAPEVSTAAAHRTRRTPARRRTVVRG' A
#
# COMPACT_ATOMS: atom_id res chain seq x y z
N MET A 1 15.00 28.88 20.95
CA MET A 1 14.07 28.17 21.85
C MET A 1 13.37 27.09 21.04
N ILE A 2 13.56 25.81 21.38
CA ILE A 2 13.03 24.68 20.59
C ILE A 2 11.74 24.21 21.27
N GLN A 3 10.62 24.25 20.56
CA GLN A 3 9.34 23.73 21.05
C GLN A 3 9.41 22.19 21.09
N GLN A 4 9.22 21.59 22.27
CA GLN A 4 9.13 20.13 22.40
C GLN A 4 7.84 19.62 21.75
N ILE A 5 7.98 18.65 20.84
CA ILE A 5 6.84 17.95 20.25
C ILE A 5 6.36 16.90 21.26
N LYS A 6 5.12 17.06 21.74
CA LYS A 6 4.46 16.08 22.62
C LYS A 6 3.78 15.01 21.78
N GLN A 7 4.08 13.74 22.06
CA GLN A 7 3.37 12.60 21.51
C GLN A 7 2.04 12.46 22.26
N VAL A 8 0.92 12.52 21.55
CA VAL A 8 -0.42 12.32 22.10
C VAL A 8 -1.05 11.13 21.39
N SER A 9 -1.39 10.08 22.15
CA SER A 9 -2.05 8.90 21.62
C SER A 9 -3.54 9.18 21.44
N HIS A 10 -4.00 9.24 20.20
CA HIS A 10 -5.43 9.30 19.90
C HIS A 10 -5.97 7.88 19.72
N SER A 11 -6.88 7.48 20.60
CA SER A 11 -7.69 6.29 20.38
C SER A 11 -8.82 6.66 19.44
N THR A 12 -8.68 6.32 18.16
CA THR A 12 -9.74 6.51 17.17
C THR A 12 -10.68 5.32 17.19
N VAL A 13 -11.94 5.56 17.54
CA VAL A 13 -13.01 4.55 17.46
C VAL A 13 -13.26 4.21 15.98
N GLY A 14 -13.38 2.93 15.63
CA GLY A 14 -13.71 2.48 14.27
C GLY A 14 -12.59 1.82 13.46
N SER A 15 -11.49 1.39 14.09
CA SER A 15 -10.41 0.66 13.40
C SER A 15 -10.63 -0.87 13.35
N ASP A 16 -11.86 -1.35 13.57
CA ASP A 16 -12.17 -2.77 13.41
C ASP A 16 -11.94 -3.19 11.93
N PRO A 17 -11.10 -4.20 11.65
CA PRO A 17 -10.76 -4.57 10.28
C PRO A 17 -11.97 -5.01 9.46
N ALA A 18 -12.96 -5.67 10.09
CA ALA A 18 -14.16 -6.13 9.42
C ALA A 18 -15.08 -4.96 9.06
N GLY A 19 -15.28 -4.03 10.00
CA GLY A 19 -16.00 -2.77 9.76
C GLY A 19 -15.36 -1.91 8.67
N LEU A 20 -14.02 -1.84 8.64
CA LEU A 20 -13.30 -1.13 7.58
C LEU A 20 -13.50 -1.79 6.20
N GLY A 21 -13.43 -3.12 6.13
CA GLY A 21 -13.67 -3.86 4.90
C GLY A 21 -15.07 -3.58 4.34
N LEU A 22 -16.09 -3.64 5.20
CA LEU A 22 -17.48 -3.34 4.83
C LEU A 22 -17.64 -1.88 4.36
N ALA A 23 -17.06 -0.92 5.07
CA ALA A 23 -17.14 0.49 4.70
C ALA A 23 -16.51 0.77 3.33
N LEU A 24 -15.37 0.13 3.03
CA LEU A 24 -14.71 0.25 1.72
C LEU A 24 -15.54 -0.39 0.61
N GLU A 25 -16.21 -1.51 0.87
CA GLU A 25 -17.09 -2.16 -0.09
C GLU A 25 -18.29 -1.27 -0.42
N VAL A 26 -19.01 -0.78 0.60
CA VAL A 26 -20.15 0.15 0.43
C VAL A 26 -19.70 1.42 -0.29
N ALA A 27 -18.54 1.97 0.08
CA ALA A 27 -17.99 3.14 -0.60
C ALA A 27 -17.76 2.88 -2.09
N ARG A 28 -17.29 1.69 -2.51
CA ARG A 28 -17.14 1.34 -3.93
C ARG A 28 -18.49 1.16 -4.65
N GLN A 29 -19.49 0.63 -3.96
CA GLN A 29 -20.83 0.48 -4.52
C GLN A 29 -21.47 1.84 -4.78
N LEU A 30 -21.28 2.79 -3.86
CA LEU A 30 -21.83 4.15 -3.96
C LEU A 30 -20.97 5.07 -4.83
N HIS A 31 -19.65 4.86 -4.86
CA HIS A 31 -18.70 5.69 -5.59
C HIS A 31 -17.87 4.82 -6.54
N ALA A 32 -18.28 4.79 -7.81
CA ALA A 32 -17.47 4.17 -8.85
C ALA A 32 -16.08 4.87 -8.90
N PRO A 33 -14.98 4.10 -8.93
CA PRO A 33 -13.65 4.67 -9.08
C PRO A 33 -13.55 5.48 -10.39
N VAL A 34 -13.29 6.78 -10.26
CA VAL A 34 -13.05 7.65 -11.42
C VAL A 34 -11.57 7.56 -11.81
N ASN A 35 -11.30 7.51 -13.12
CA ASN A 35 -9.93 7.57 -13.62
C ASN A 35 -9.27 8.87 -13.16
N ARG A 36 -8.13 8.75 -12.49
CA ARG A 36 -7.33 9.91 -12.10
C ARG A 36 -6.72 10.52 -13.35
N ALA A 37 -6.68 11.85 -13.38
CA ALA A 37 -6.05 12.61 -14.43
C ALA A 37 -4.54 12.28 -14.53
N PRO A 38 -3.93 12.38 -15.72
CA PRO A 38 -2.56 11.92 -15.96
C PRO A 38 -1.52 12.63 -15.07
N GLU A 39 -1.76 13.87 -14.67
CA GLU A 39 -0.91 14.65 -13.77
C GLU A 39 -0.89 14.12 -12.33
N VAL A 40 -1.90 13.34 -11.94
CA VAL A 40 -2.03 12.71 -10.61
C VAL A 40 -1.65 11.22 -10.67
N SER A 41 -1.44 10.68 -11.86
CA SER A 41 -1.04 9.29 -12.05
C SER A 41 0.41 9.13 -11.62
N THR A 42 0.62 8.51 -10.46
CA THR A 42 1.95 8.02 -10.09
C THR A 42 2.33 6.97 -11.12
N ALA A 43 3.36 7.25 -11.93
CA ALA A 43 3.86 6.32 -12.95
C ALA A 43 3.92 4.91 -12.36
N ALA A 44 3.19 3.96 -12.97
CA ALA A 44 3.12 2.60 -12.49
C ALA A 44 4.55 2.08 -12.32
N ALA A 45 4.97 1.85 -11.07
CA ALA A 45 6.28 1.30 -10.77
C ALA A 45 6.39 -0.01 -11.54
N HIS A 46 7.21 -0.02 -12.59
CA HIS A 46 7.34 -1.15 -13.49
C HIS A 46 7.91 -2.30 -12.65
N ARG A 47 7.04 -3.22 -12.22
CA ARG A 47 7.43 -4.37 -11.41
C ARG A 47 8.21 -5.31 -12.31
N THR A 48 9.50 -5.04 -12.46
CA THR A 48 10.41 -5.94 -13.17
C THR A 48 10.41 -7.27 -12.42
N ARG A 49 9.85 -8.31 -13.06
CA ARG A 49 9.90 -9.67 -12.51
C ARG A 49 11.36 -10.11 -12.58
N ARG A 50 12.05 -10.12 -11.44
CA ARG A 50 13.39 -10.67 -11.34
C ARG A 50 13.33 -12.17 -11.66
N THR A 51 13.90 -12.55 -12.81
CA THR A 51 14.13 -13.95 -13.14
C THR A 51 15.18 -14.54 -12.19
N PRO A 52 14.92 -15.68 -11.52
CA PRO A 52 15.90 -16.30 -10.65
C PRO A 52 17.10 -16.78 -11.46
N ALA A 53 18.30 -16.34 -11.09
CA ALA A 53 19.54 -16.83 -11.71
C ALA A 53 19.77 -18.29 -11.33
N ARG A 54 19.76 -19.19 -12.31
CA ARG A 54 20.01 -20.63 -12.12
C ARG A 54 21.50 -20.84 -11.79
N ARG A 55 21.80 -21.05 -10.51
CA ARG A 55 23.16 -21.36 -10.03
C ARG A 55 23.54 -22.78 -10.47
N ARG A 56 24.55 -22.92 -11.35
CA ARG A 56 25.13 -24.21 -11.72
C ARG A 56 26.17 -24.59 -10.67
N THR A 57 25.93 -25.67 -9.93
CA THR A 57 26.93 -26.31 -9.09
C THR A 57 27.87 -27.12 -9.99
N VAL A 58 29.16 -26.80 -9.97
CA VAL A 58 30.20 -27.65 -10.56
C VAL A 58 30.56 -28.68 -9.49
N VAL A 59 30.26 -29.95 -9.74
CA VAL A 59 30.76 -31.07 -8.93
C VAL A 59 32.23 -31.23 -9.28
N ARG A 60 33.13 -30.99 -8.32
CA ARG A 60 34.52 -31.46 -8.43
C ARG A 60 34.54 -32.90 -7.94
N GLY A 61 34.91 -33.82 -8.83
CA GLY A 61 35.37 -35.15 -8.46
C GLY A 61 36.76 -35.12 -7.84
#